data_AF-A0AB36GYU4-F1
#
_entry.id   AF-A0AB36GYU4-F1
#
_cell.length_a   1.000
_cell.length_b   1.000
_cell.length_c   1.000
_cell.angle_alpha   90.00
_cell.angle_beta   90.00
_cell.angle_gamma   90.00
#
_symmetry.space_group_name_H-M   'P 1'
#
loop_
_entity.id
_entity.type
_entity.pdbx_description
1 polymer ?
#
loop_
_entity_poly.entity_id
_entity_poly.type
_entity_poly.pdbx_seq_one_letter_code
_entity_poly.pdbx_strand_id
1 'polypeptide(L)'
;MNTRIPGLSRRALMSALGVSGFAVLLSACGEDSKPAGMATESSSSFSSATVVASASSSNGPSPSSSVPPHYSGNSKAPDGEFRAADVYGPAQNVPKPKTEEGYTNASLEGMRKTVQAWTEWRNYGLQTGDFKEAYKYISKNFTDEQKTYDFDTRLYKKGGWIVGGDVHGYEFHGEPINHGGGKYKWKFFMAWPHLIYIEADGEHYKEVVNKDYENNWYMMTLHHDGNRWLIDSVEFLDMKGEKNEE
;
A
#
# COMPACT_ATOMS: atom_id res chain seq x y z
N MET A 1 -57.99 27.34 -12.16
CA MET A 1 -57.71 26.44 -13.30
C MET A 1 -56.40 25.74 -13.01
N ASN A 2 -56.44 24.43 -12.75
CA ASN A 2 -55.28 23.59 -12.43
C ASN A 2 -54.67 23.00 -13.70
N THR A 3 -53.35 23.08 -13.85
CA THR A 3 -52.56 22.25 -14.79
C THR A 3 -51.17 22.03 -14.17
N ARG A 4 -51.03 21.03 -13.30
CA ARG A 4 -50.40 19.70 -13.52
C ARG A 4 -48.98 19.73 -14.11
N ILE A 5 -48.03 19.39 -13.22
CA ILE A 5 -46.64 18.99 -13.47
C ILE A 5 -46.63 17.60 -14.15
N PRO A 6 -45.85 17.36 -15.21
CA PRO A 6 -45.53 16.02 -15.66
C PRO A 6 -44.29 15.51 -14.93
N GLY A 7 -44.48 14.51 -14.05
CA GLY A 7 -43.40 13.73 -13.47
C GLY A 7 -42.76 12.80 -14.51
N LEU A 8 -41.43 12.76 -14.55
CA LEU A 8 -40.69 11.76 -15.31
C LEU A 8 -40.60 10.45 -14.50
N SER A 9 -41.13 9.41 -15.12
CA SER A 9 -41.21 8.04 -14.60
C SER A 9 -39.83 7.38 -14.46
N ARG A 10 -39.59 6.78 -13.29
CA ARG A 10 -38.55 5.77 -13.07
C ARG A 10 -39.02 4.44 -13.65
N ARG A 11 -38.35 3.92 -14.70
CA ARG A 11 -38.12 2.50 -15.06
C ARG A 11 -38.16 2.28 -16.58
N ALA A 12 -37.00 1.94 -17.14
CA ALA A 12 -36.72 1.12 -18.33
C ALA A 12 -35.25 1.40 -18.65
N LEU A 13 -34.32 0.47 -18.89
CA LEU A 13 -34.39 -0.90 -19.35
C LEU A 13 -33.04 -1.54 -19.00
N MET A 14 -33.05 -2.71 -18.38
CA MET A 14 -31.91 -3.63 -18.31
C MET A 14 -31.85 -4.42 -19.62
N SER A 15 -30.72 -4.42 -20.33
CA SER A 15 -30.22 -5.55 -21.13
C SER A 15 -28.98 -5.19 -21.94
N ALA A 16 -27.89 -5.94 -21.77
CA ALA A 16 -27.25 -6.70 -22.85
C ALA A 16 -26.01 -7.45 -22.33
N LEU A 17 -26.07 -8.78 -22.47
CA LEU A 17 -25.00 -9.76 -22.28
C LEU A 17 -23.93 -9.61 -23.36
N GLY A 18 -22.68 -9.92 -23.01
CA GLY A 18 -21.59 -10.13 -23.96
C GLY A 18 -20.52 -11.03 -23.36
N VAL A 19 -20.75 -12.34 -23.34
CA VAL A 19 -19.72 -13.35 -23.07
C VAL A 19 -19.10 -13.72 -24.42
N SER A 20 -17.89 -13.27 -24.68
CA SER A 20 -17.06 -13.74 -25.79
C SER A 20 -16.03 -14.74 -25.26
N GLY A 21 -16.29 -16.01 -25.56
CA GLY A 21 -15.33 -17.10 -25.35
C GLY A 21 -14.20 -17.04 -26.36
N PHE A 22 -12.99 -17.35 -25.90
CA PHE A 22 -11.86 -17.71 -26.75
C PHE A 22 -11.42 -19.12 -26.37
N ALA A 23 -11.72 -20.08 -27.25
CA ALA A 23 -11.15 -21.41 -27.24
C ALA A 23 -9.81 -21.37 -27.99
N VAL A 24 -8.74 -21.83 -27.35
CA VAL A 24 -7.48 -22.15 -28.03
C VAL A 24 -7.36 -23.67 -28.07
N LEU A 25 -7.50 -24.22 -29.28
CA LEU A 25 -7.19 -25.61 -29.61
C LEU A 25 -5.69 -25.66 -29.95
N LEU A 26 -4.89 -26.37 -29.15
CA LEU A 26 -3.53 -26.75 -29.54
C LEU A 26 -3.57 -28.14 -30.19
N SER A 27 -3.26 -28.14 -31.48
CA SER A 27 -3.16 -29.31 -32.34
C SER A 27 -1.95 -30.16 -31.98
N ALA A 28 -2.15 -31.48 -31.99
CA ALA A 28 -1.11 -32.50 -32.00
C ALA A 28 -0.57 -32.71 -33.43
N CYS A 29 0.71 -33.16 -33.54
CA CYS A 29 1.15 -34.39 -34.21
C CYS A 29 2.57 -34.31 -34.81
N GLY A 30 3.32 -35.40 -34.56
CA GLY A 30 4.30 -36.01 -35.47
C GLY A 30 5.76 -35.57 -35.29
N GLU A 31 6.78 -36.43 -35.34
CA GLU A 31 6.86 -37.90 -35.37
C GLU A 31 8.35 -38.27 -35.27
N ASP A 32 8.61 -39.48 -34.76
CA ASP A 32 9.72 -40.39 -35.06
C ASP A 32 11.20 -40.00 -34.87
N SER A 33 11.88 -40.75 -33.99
CA SER A 33 12.96 -41.69 -34.38
C SER A 33 13.47 -42.50 -33.18
N LYS A 34 13.18 -43.81 -33.16
CA LYS A 34 13.86 -44.89 -32.39
C LYS A 34 14.68 -45.70 -33.43
N PRO A 35 15.83 -46.35 -33.13
CA PRO A 35 15.87 -47.62 -32.37
C PRO A 35 17.05 -47.73 -31.38
N ALA A 36 16.82 -48.28 -30.19
CA ALA A 36 17.24 -49.61 -29.73
C ALA A 36 18.72 -49.75 -29.29
N GLY A 37 18.91 -49.97 -27.99
CA GLY A 37 20.13 -50.44 -27.36
C GLY A 37 19.82 -50.82 -25.91
N MET A 38 20.10 -52.07 -25.56
CA MET A 38 19.64 -52.81 -24.38
C MET A 38 20.64 -52.72 -23.22
N ALA A 39 20.12 -52.98 -22.02
CA ALA A 39 20.80 -53.50 -20.80
C ALA A 39 21.33 -52.50 -19.75
N THR A 40 20.62 -52.52 -18.61
CA THR A 40 21.08 -52.80 -17.23
C THR A 40 22.10 -51.85 -16.57
N GLU A 41 21.65 -51.19 -15.50
CA GLU A 41 22.12 -51.34 -14.10
C GLU A 41 21.68 -50.11 -13.29
N SER A 42 20.85 -50.35 -12.27
CA SER A 42 20.65 -49.40 -11.18
C SER A 42 21.83 -49.49 -10.24
N SER A 43 22.45 -48.36 -9.88
CA SER A 43 23.00 -48.16 -8.54
C SER A 43 23.22 -46.67 -8.24
N SER A 44 22.65 -46.31 -7.11
CA SER A 44 22.78 -45.09 -6.32
C SER A 44 24.23 -44.65 -6.07
N SER A 45 24.49 -43.34 -6.15
CA SER A 45 25.29 -42.55 -5.20
C SER A 45 25.42 -41.11 -5.68
N PHE A 46 24.69 -40.17 -5.07
CA PHE A 46 25.01 -38.74 -5.16
C PHE A 46 25.66 -38.33 -3.85
N SER A 47 26.98 -38.19 -3.87
CA SER A 47 27.73 -37.33 -2.96
C SER A 47 28.07 -36.06 -3.72
N SER A 48 27.68 -34.90 -3.20
CA SER A 48 28.39 -33.64 -3.42
C SER A 48 27.98 -32.64 -2.35
N ALA A 49 28.86 -32.49 -1.37
CA ALA A 49 28.91 -31.35 -0.50
C ALA A 49 29.32 -30.12 -1.33
N THR A 50 28.52 -29.06 -1.31
CA THR A 50 28.93 -27.73 -1.77
C THR A 50 28.95 -26.79 -0.57
N VAL A 51 30.16 -26.65 -0.05
CA VAL A 51 30.60 -25.53 0.76
C VAL A 51 30.59 -24.30 -0.16
N VAL A 52 29.80 -23.28 0.17
CA VAL A 52 29.99 -21.94 -0.42
C VAL A 52 30.28 -20.96 0.70
N ALA A 53 31.50 -20.46 0.63
CA ALA A 53 32.13 -19.53 1.54
C ALA A 53 31.49 -18.14 1.44
N SER A 54 31.52 -17.44 2.57
CA SER A 54 31.18 -16.03 2.71
C SER A 54 32.11 -15.13 1.88
N ALA A 55 31.54 -14.10 1.27
CA ALA A 55 32.26 -12.88 0.89
C ALA A 55 31.36 -11.67 1.21
N SER A 56 31.91 -10.78 2.04
CA SER A 56 31.27 -9.63 2.69
C SER A 56 30.99 -8.45 1.75
N SER A 57 30.04 -7.59 2.14
CA SER A 57 30.16 -6.11 2.32
C SER A 57 28.94 -5.31 1.81
N SER A 58 28.08 -4.83 2.70
CA SER A 58 27.63 -3.40 2.75
C SER A 58 26.61 -3.16 3.88
N ASN A 59 26.97 -2.24 4.77
CA ASN A 59 26.24 -1.64 5.89
C ASN A 59 24.70 -1.76 5.91
N GLY A 60 24.21 -2.69 6.73
CA GLY A 60 22.88 -2.63 7.36
C GLY A 60 23.05 -2.62 8.87
N PRO A 61 22.13 -2.04 9.66
CA PRO A 61 22.26 -2.03 11.11
C PRO A 61 22.15 -3.46 11.61
N SER A 62 23.22 -3.98 12.19
CA SER A 62 23.15 -5.22 12.95
C SER A 62 22.93 -4.84 14.42
N PRO A 63 21.74 -5.06 14.99
CA PRO A 63 21.68 -5.80 16.23
C PRO A 63 21.79 -7.29 15.88
N SER A 64 22.51 -8.03 16.70
CA SER A 64 22.50 -9.50 16.68
C SER A 64 21.09 -9.98 17.01
N SER A 65 20.20 -10.03 16.01
CA SER A 65 18.94 -10.74 16.11
C SER A 65 19.25 -12.21 15.82
N SER A 66 19.04 -13.07 16.80
CA SER A 66 19.13 -14.53 16.65
C SER A 66 18.00 -15.11 15.79
N VAL A 67 17.14 -14.27 15.22
CA VAL A 67 16.03 -14.67 14.34
C VAL A 67 16.53 -14.63 12.89
N PRO A 68 16.38 -15.73 12.13
CA PRO A 68 16.65 -15.73 10.69
C PRO A 68 15.93 -14.58 9.97
N PRO A 69 16.51 -14.00 8.91
CA PRO A 69 15.85 -12.94 8.16
C PRO A 69 14.55 -13.45 7.54
N HIS A 70 13.44 -12.77 7.87
CA HIS A 70 12.13 -12.99 7.26
C HIS A 70 12.12 -12.42 5.83
N TYR A 71 11.56 -13.18 4.89
CA TYR A 71 11.43 -12.77 3.49
C TYR A 71 10.02 -13.05 3.00
N SER A 72 9.37 -12.03 2.44
CA SER A 72 8.14 -12.26 1.71
C SER A 72 8.34 -13.26 0.56
N GLY A 73 7.40 -14.17 0.37
CA GLY A 73 7.52 -15.28 -0.57
C GLY A 73 8.60 -16.31 -0.20
N ASN A 74 8.99 -16.40 1.08
CA ASN A 74 9.97 -17.36 1.61
C ASN A 74 11.37 -17.32 0.96
N SER A 75 11.69 -16.22 0.27
CA SER A 75 12.96 -16.09 -0.46
C SER A 75 13.31 -14.63 -0.69
N LYS A 76 14.60 -14.34 -0.79
CA LYS A 76 15.06 -13.01 -1.21
C LYS A 76 14.64 -12.76 -2.67
N ALA A 77 13.94 -11.67 -2.92
CA ALA A 77 13.58 -11.23 -4.26
C ALA A 77 14.84 -10.80 -5.04
N PRO A 78 14.90 -11.02 -6.38
CA PRO A 78 15.90 -10.40 -7.23
C PRO A 78 15.95 -8.88 -7.01
N ASP A 79 17.14 -8.28 -7.13
CA ASP A 79 17.29 -6.85 -6.88
C ASP A 79 16.40 -6.04 -7.83
N GLY A 80 15.57 -5.15 -7.25
CA GLY A 80 14.61 -4.32 -7.99
C GLY A 80 13.24 -4.97 -8.26
N GLU A 81 13.08 -6.28 -8.04
CA GLU A 81 11.77 -6.94 -8.12
C GLU A 81 10.99 -6.65 -6.83
N PHE A 82 10.00 -5.76 -6.91
CA PHE A 82 9.13 -5.48 -5.79
C PHE A 82 8.33 -6.71 -5.38
N ARG A 83 8.29 -6.97 -4.08
CA ARG A 83 7.41 -7.97 -3.48
C ARG A 83 6.73 -7.38 -2.27
N ALA A 84 5.40 -7.39 -2.25
CA ALA A 84 4.63 -6.97 -1.10
C ALA A 84 4.97 -7.81 0.14
N ALA A 85 4.68 -7.26 1.32
CA ALA A 85 4.78 -8.02 2.56
C ALA A 85 3.74 -9.15 2.56
N ASP A 86 4.06 -10.26 3.20
CA ASP A 86 3.13 -11.35 3.45
C ASP A 86 3.35 -11.92 4.85
N VAL A 87 2.70 -13.05 5.16
CA VAL A 87 2.83 -13.68 6.49
C VAL A 87 4.24 -14.21 6.80
N TYR A 88 5.12 -14.30 5.80
CA TYR A 88 6.48 -14.82 5.95
C TYR A 88 7.54 -13.73 6.06
N GLY A 89 7.24 -12.49 5.65
CA GLY A 89 8.18 -11.40 5.84
C GLY A 89 7.75 -10.05 5.29
N PRO A 90 8.57 -9.02 5.56
CA PRO A 90 8.32 -7.65 5.12
C PRO A 90 8.38 -7.52 3.61
N ALA A 91 7.90 -6.39 3.11
CA ALA A 91 8.00 -6.04 1.70
C ALA A 91 9.47 -5.93 1.28
N GLN A 92 9.76 -6.36 0.05
CA GLN A 92 11.10 -6.35 -0.54
C GLN A 92 11.15 -5.38 -1.72
N ASN A 93 12.29 -4.71 -1.87
CA ASN A 93 12.56 -3.78 -2.96
C ASN A 93 11.48 -2.69 -3.15
N VAL A 94 10.93 -2.18 -2.04
CA VAL A 94 9.94 -1.09 -2.08
C VAL A 94 10.54 0.14 -2.77
N PRO A 95 9.97 0.63 -3.89
CA PRO A 95 10.49 1.80 -4.57
C PRO A 95 10.41 3.03 -3.66
N LYS A 96 11.50 3.79 -3.57
CA LYS A 96 11.50 5.05 -2.84
C LYS A 96 10.69 6.11 -3.61
N PRO A 97 9.70 6.77 -2.98
CA PRO A 97 8.99 7.88 -3.57
C PRO A 97 9.92 9.04 -3.95
N LYS A 98 9.44 9.90 -4.85
CA LYS A 98 10.13 11.13 -5.26
C LYS A 98 9.16 12.30 -5.10
N THR A 99 9.53 13.24 -4.24
CA THR A 99 8.75 14.47 -4.06
C THR A 99 8.93 15.40 -5.25
N GLU A 100 7.82 15.85 -5.84
CA GLU A 100 7.83 16.80 -6.94
C GLU A 100 8.30 18.20 -6.51
N GLU A 101 8.93 18.94 -7.43
CA GLU A 101 9.33 20.32 -7.17
C GLU A 101 8.14 21.26 -6.97
N GLY A 102 8.37 22.32 -6.18
CA GLY A 102 7.37 23.34 -5.88
C GLY A 102 6.33 22.91 -4.85
N TYR A 103 6.47 21.74 -4.21
CA TYR A 103 5.57 21.29 -3.14
C TYR A 103 5.52 22.27 -1.95
N THR A 104 6.58 23.04 -1.70
CA THR A 104 6.60 24.04 -0.63
C THR A 104 5.96 25.38 -1.00
N ASN A 105 5.65 25.62 -2.28
CA ASN A 105 5.12 26.90 -2.74
C ASN A 105 3.78 27.19 -2.07
N ALA A 106 3.56 28.44 -1.64
CA ALA A 106 2.32 28.91 -1.04
C ALA A 106 1.19 29.05 -2.08
N SER A 107 0.85 27.95 -2.75
CA SER A 107 -0.17 27.83 -3.77
C SER A 107 -0.97 26.54 -3.57
N LEU A 108 -2.16 26.49 -4.18
CA LEU A 108 -3.00 25.30 -4.16
C LEU A 108 -2.29 24.09 -4.81
N GLU A 109 -1.49 24.33 -5.85
CA GLU A 109 -0.67 23.30 -6.49
C GLU A 109 0.41 22.76 -5.55
N GLY A 110 1.13 23.64 -4.84
CA GLY A 110 2.13 23.22 -3.85
C GLY A 110 1.51 22.39 -2.73
N MET A 111 0.31 22.76 -2.27
CA MET A 111 -0.44 22.00 -1.28
C MET A 111 -0.79 20.60 -1.79
N ARG A 112 -1.30 20.49 -3.02
CA ARG A 112 -1.63 19.18 -3.63
C ARG A 112 -0.40 18.29 -3.76
N LYS A 113 0.73 18.84 -4.20
CA LYS A 113 2.01 18.13 -4.29
C LYS A 113 2.51 17.67 -2.92
N THR A 114 2.35 18.50 -1.89
CA THR A 114 2.67 18.14 -0.50
C THR A 114 1.82 16.96 -0.02
N VAL A 115 0.51 17.01 -0.28
CA VAL A 115 -0.41 15.91 0.07
C VAL A 115 -0.04 14.62 -0.65
N GLN A 116 0.23 14.69 -1.96
CA GLN A 116 0.65 13.54 -2.73
C GLN A 116 1.94 12.94 -2.18
N ALA A 117 2.96 13.77 -1.94
CA ALA A 117 4.22 13.33 -1.35
C ALA A 117 4.01 12.69 0.03
N TRP A 118 3.16 13.26 0.87
CA TRP A 118 2.81 12.65 2.16
C TRP A 118 2.17 11.28 1.98
N THR A 119 1.18 11.12 1.09
CA THR A 119 0.54 9.81 0.86
C THR A 119 1.51 8.75 0.38
N GLU A 120 2.44 9.11 -0.51
CA GLU A 120 3.44 8.18 -1.04
C GLU A 120 4.47 7.78 0.04
N TRP A 121 4.99 8.76 0.79
CA TRP A 121 5.95 8.50 1.87
C TRP A 121 5.31 7.78 3.06
N ARG A 122 4.02 8.02 3.35
CA ARG A 122 3.27 7.27 4.36
C ARG A 122 3.12 5.80 3.96
N ASN A 123 2.76 5.52 2.71
CA ASN A 123 2.66 4.15 2.20
C ASN A 123 4.03 3.45 2.15
N TYR A 124 5.10 4.18 1.80
CA TYR A 124 6.47 3.67 1.88
C TYR A 124 6.82 3.28 3.32
N GLY A 125 6.49 4.13 4.30
CA GLY A 125 6.70 3.86 5.71
C GLY A 125 5.93 2.63 6.20
N LEU A 126 4.66 2.46 5.79
CA LEU A 126 3.88 1.27 6.16
C LEU A 126 4.54 -0.04 5.69
N GLN A 127 5.18 -0.03 4.52
CA GLN A 127 5.84 -1.22 3.95
C GLN A 127 7.26 -1.48 4.46
N THR A 128 7.94 -0.44 4.98
CA THR A 128 9.38 -0.50 5.29
C THR A 128 9.73 -0.16 6.74
N GLY A 129 8.79 0.43 7.48
CA GLY A 129 9.04 1.04 8.78
C GLY A 129 9.81 2.36 8.73
N ASP A 130 10.15 2.89 7.55
CA ASP A 130 10.87 4.17 7.42
C ASP A 130 9.92 5.33 7.10
N PHE A 131 9.48 6.02 8.16
CA PHE A 131 8.59 7.18 8.07
C PHE A 131 9.30 8.54 8.06
N LYS A 132 10.65 8.58 8.03
CA LYS A 132 11.42 9.83 8.21
C LYS A 132 11.01 10.96 7.25
N GLU A 133 10.72 10.61 6.01
CA GLU A 133 10.27 11.55 5.01
C GLU A 133 8.79 11.93 5.21
N ALA A 134 7.93 10.98 5.61
CA ALA A 134 6.52 11.26 5.91
C ALA A 134 6.36 12.30 7.03
N TYR A 135 7.23 12.26 8.06
CA TYR A 135 7.26 13.27 9.14
C TYR A 135 7.44 14.70 8.64
N LYS A 136 8.06 14.92 7.47
CA LYS A 136 8.32 16.27 6.96
C LYS A 136 7.05 17.02 6.53
N TYR A 137 5.97 16.29 6.26
CA TYR A 137 4.73 16.84 5.72
C TYR A 137 3.63 17.02 6.77
N ILE A 138 3.85 16.54 8.00
CA ILE A 138 2.87 16.68 9.08
C ILE A 138 3.29 17.75 10.07
N SER A 139 2.29 18.43 10.62
CA SER A 139 2.43 19.39 11.70
C SER A 139 2.88 18.68 12.98
N LYS A 140 3.68 19.37 13.80
CA LYS A 140 4.07 18.86 15.13
C LYS A 140 2.87 18.62 16.04
N ASN A 141 1.74 19.27 15.75
CA ASN A 141 0.50 19.12 16.49
C ASN A 141 -0.32 17.90 16.03
N PHE A 142 0.03 17.26 14.91
CA PHE A 142 -0.62 16.03 14.45
C PHE A 142 -0.08 14.82 15.23
N THR A 143 -0.30 14.80 16.53
CA THR A 143 0.37 13.87 17.45
C THR A 143 -0.05 12.42 17.24
N ASP A 144 -1.28 12.18 16.79
CA ASP A 144 -1.79 10.82 16.63
C ASP A 144 -1.15 10.12 15.42
N GLU A 145 -0.93 10.84 14.33
CA GLU A 145 -0.18 10.31 13.18
C GLU A 145 1.29 10.05 13.54
N GLN A 146 1.92 10.95 14.31
CA GLN A 146 3.28 10.74 14.80
C GLN A 146 3.41 9.49 15.69
N LYS A 147 2.43 9.26 16.59
CA LYS A 147 2.41 8.05 17.43
C LYS A 147 2.27 6.77 16.59
N THR A 148 1.49 6.82 15.52
CA THR A 148 1.37 5.70 14.57
C THR A 148 2.71 5.42 13.90
N TYR A 149 3.37 6.43 13.34
CA TYR A 149 4.69 6.28 12.72
C TYR A 149 5.73 5.75 13.70
N ASP A 150 5.72 6.24 14.94
CA ASP A 150 6.61 5.79 16.01
C ASP A 150 6.34 4.34 16.40
N PHE A 151 5.06 3.93 16.47
CA PHE A 151 4.66 2.56 16.77
C PHE A 151 5.12 1.60 15.66
N ASP A 152 4.83 1.92 14.41
CA ASP A 152 5.21 1.12 13.25
C ASP A 152 6.72 1.02 13.12
N THR A 153 7.43 2.15 13.24
CA THR A 153 8.91 2.18 13.22
C THR A 153 9.50 1.27 14.31
N ARG A 154 8.90 1.23 15.51
CA ARG A 154 9.35 0.34 16.59
C ARG A 154 9.08 -1.13 16.29
N LEU A 155 7.96 -1.45 15.65
CA LEU A 155 7.65 -2.82 15.21
C LEU A 155 8.76 -3.32 14.27
N TYR A 156 9.07 -2.56 13.22
CA TYR A 156 10.13 -2.90 12.27
C TYR A 156 11.51 -3.00 12.93
N LYS A 157 11.84 -2.11 13.89
CA LYS A 157 13.10 -2.19 14.65
C LYS A 157 13.23 -3.46 15.50
N LYS A 158 12.12 -4.05 15.93
CA LYS A 158 12.11 -5.32 16.66
C LYS A 158 12.21 -6.55 15.75
N GLY A 159 12.03 -6.36 14.44
CA GLY A 159 12.00 -7.44 13.45
C GLY A 159 10.58 -7.84 13.00
N GLY A 160 9.55 -7.16 13.48
CA GLY A 160 8.18 -7.32 12.98
C GLY A 160 7.94 -6.54 11.68
N TRP A 161 6.77 -6.72 11.07
CA TRP A 161 6.41 -6.04 9.82
C TRP A 161 4.90 -5.92 9.64
N ILE A 162 4.48 -5.17 8.61
CA ILE A 162 3.07 -4.89 8.32
C ILE A 162 2.69 -5.45 6.94
N VAL A 163 1.68 -6.30 6.89
CA VAL A 163 1.03 -6.76 5.64
C VAL A 163 -0.11 -5.81 5.28
N GLY A 164 -0.27 -5.50 4.00
CA GLY A 164 -1.31 -4.60 3.49
C GLY A 164 -0.92 -3.11 3.46
N GLY A 165 0.34 -2.78 3.75
CA GLY A 165 0.84 -1.41 3.63
C GLY A 165 0.89 -0.88 2.19
N ASP A 166 0.91 -1.77 1.20
CA ASP A 166 0.98 -1.48 -0.24
C ASP A 166 -0.38 -1.17 -0.89
N VAL A 167 -1.48 -1.52 -0.23
CA VAL A 167 -2.86 -1.40 -0.78
C VAL A 167 -3.62 -0.17 -0.29
N HIS A 168 -2.93 0.80 0.31
CA HIS A 168 -3.52 2.06 0.75
C HIS A 168 -3.65 3.05 -0.43
N GLY A 169 -4.87 3.27 -0.91
CA GLY A 169 -5.23 4.28 -1.90
C GLY A 169 -5.86 5.53 -1.28
N TYR A 170 -5.66 6.68 -1.91
CA TYR A 170 -6.25 7.96 -1.50
C TYR A 170 -6.90 8.60 -2.72
N GLU A 171 -8.20 8.87 -2.63
CA GLU A 171 -8.96 9.55 -3.67
C GLU A 171 -9.45 10.89 -3.12
N PHE A 172 -8.91 11.99 -3.64
CA PHE A 172 -9.29 13.33 -3.20
C PHE A 172 -10.49 13.84 -3.98
N HIS A 173 -11.51 14.32 -3.26
CA HIS A 173 -12.77 14.74 -3.87
C HIS A 173 -13.01 16.24 -3.72
N GLY A 174 -13.38 16.86 -4.85
CA GLY A 174 -13.65 18.29 -4.92
C GLY A 174 -12.39 19.14 -4.77
N GLU A 175 -12.60 20.45 -4.79
CA GLU A 175 -11.54 21.44 -4.55
C GLU A 175 -11.29 21.59 -3.04
N PRO A 176 -10.02 21.77 -2.62
CA PRO A 176 -9.71 22.12 -1.24
C PRO A 176 -10.40 23.43 -0.81
N ILE A 177 -11.06 23.40 0.34
CA ILE A 177 -11.85 24.51 0.88
C ILE A 177 -10.94 25.42 1.70
N ASN A 178 -10.84 26.68 1.30
CA ASN A 178 -10.08 27.70 2.04
C ASN A 178 -10.87 28.17 3.27
N HIS A 179 -10.27 28.06 4.45
CA HIS A 179 -10.86 28.51 5.73
C HIS A 179 -10.25 29.82 6.26
N GLY A 180 -9.48 30.53 5.43
CA GLY A 180 -8.78 31.75 5.80
C GLY A 180 -7.49 31.48 6.59
N GLY A 181 -6.64 32.50 6.70
CA GLY A 181 -5.40 32.43 7.48
C GLY A 181 -4.42 31.34 7.00
N GLY A 182 -4.43 31.01 5.70
CA GLY A 182 -3.57 29.97 5.12
C GLY A 182 -3.99 28.54 5.45
N LYS A 183 -5.20 28.32 5.99
CA LYS A 183 -5.73 26.99 6.35
C LYS A 183 -6.69 26.47 5.29
N TYR A 184 -6.57 25.18 5.00
CA TYR A 184 -7.40 24.47 4.03
C TYR A 184 -7.96 23.19 4.63
N LYS A 185 -9.13 22.80 4.14
CA LYS A 185 -9.72 21.49 4.38
C LYS A 185 -9.92 20.75 3.07
N TRP A 186 -9.62 19.46 3.02
CA TRP A 186 -9.80 18.67 1.81
C TRP A 186 -10.37 17.28 2.14
N LYS A 187 -11.52 16.98 1.54
CA LYS A 187 -12.20 15.70 1.69
C LYS A 187 -11.52 14.66 0.80
N PHE A 188 -11.34 13.46 1.34
CA PHE A 188 -10.83 12.34 0.56
C PHE A 188 -11.43 11.02 1.04
N PHE A 189 -11.46 10.05 0.14
CA PHE A 189 -11.78 8.66 0.42
C PHE A 189 -10.47 7.88 0.56
N MET A 190 -10.35 7.07 1.61
CA MET A 190 -9.20 6.18 1.79
C MET A 190 -9.61 4.76 1.38
N ALA A 191 -8.91 4.15 0.43
CA ALA A 191 -9.09 2.75 0.09
C ALA A 191 -8.06 1.92 0.87
N TRP A 192 -8.49 1.11 1.82
CA TRP A 192 -7.61 0.11 2.44
C TRP A 192 -8.46 -1.09 2.93
N PRO A 193 -8.07 -2.33 2.62
CA PRO A 193 -8.85 -3.52 3.00
C PRO A 193 -8.51 -4.01 4.42
N HIS A 194 -7.23 -4.06 4.77
CA HIS A 194 -6.74 -4.53 6.05
C HIS A 194 -5.28 -4.11 6.30
N LEU A 195 -4.85 -4.25 7.55
CA LEU A 195 -3.46 -4.24 7.99
C LEU A 195 -3.23 -5.41 8.94
N ILE A 196 -2.19 -6.20 8.72
CA ILE A 196 -1.79 -7.26 9.67
C ILE A 196 -0.40 -6.89 10.21
N TYR A 197 -0.33 -6.62 11.50
CA TYR A 197 0.91 -6.33 12.21
C TYR A 197 1.47 -7.65 12.73
N ILE A 198 2.60 -8.08 12.21
CA ILE A 198 3.27 -9.33 12.58
C ILE A 198 4.46 -9.00 13.49
N GLU A 199 4.52 -9.64 14.65
CA GLU A 199 5.61 -9.50 15.61
C GLU A 199 6.89 -10.18 15.10
N ALA A 200 8.01 -9.91 15.77
CA ALA A 200 9.33 -10.37 15.33
C ALA A 200 9.49 -11.90 15.21
N ASP A 201 8.70 -12.67 15.98
CA ASP A 201 8.69 -14.13 15.91
C ASP A 201 7.96 -14.68 14.67
N GLY A 202 7.18 -13.85 13.97
CA GLY A 202 6.38 -14.27 12.81
C GLY A 202 5.13 -15.08 13.16
N GLU A 203 4.88 -15.37 14.44
CA GLU A 203 3.74 -16.18 14.90
C GLU A 203 2.63 -15.32 15.49
N HIS A 204 3.00 -14.29 16.26
CA HIS A 204 2.03 -13.39 16.86
C HIS A 204 1.68 -12.27 15.89
N TYR A 205 0.38 -12.03 15.72
CA TYR A 205 -0.10 -10.97 14.86
C TYR A 205 -1.35 -10.28 15.40
N LYS A 206 -1.56 -9.05 14.96
CA LYS A 206 -2.80 -8.30 15.12
C LYS A 206 -3.33 -7.89 13.77
N GLU A 207 -4.56 -8.30 13.48
CA GLU A 207 -5.26 -7.89 12.26
C GLU A 207 -6.17 -6.69 12.55
N VAL A 208 -6.14 -5.72 11.64
CA VAL A 208 -7.04 -4.58 11.58
C VAL A 208 -7.72 -4.61 10.22
N VAL A 209 -9.02 -4.88 10.18
CA VAL A 209 -9.79 -4.96 8.93
C VAL A 209 -10.66 -3.73 8.79
N ASN A 210 -10.74 -3.19 7.58
CA ASN A 210 -11.71 -2.17 7.25
C ASN A 210 -13.08 -2.81 6.99
N LYS A 211 -13.99 -2.66 7.95
CA LYS A 211 -15.34 -3.25 7.88
C LYS A 211 -16.39 -2.35 7.23
N ASP A 212 -16.08 -1.07 7.03
CA ASP A 212 -17.01 -0.07 6.51
C ASP A 212 -16.39 0.66 5.31
N TYR A 213 -16.01 -0.14 4.31
CA TYR A 213 -15.26 0.33 3.14
C TYR A 213 -15.99 1.47 2.41
N GLU A 214 -17.32 1.41 2.28
CA GLU A 214 -18.13 2.43 1.59
C GLU A 214 -18.14 3.80 2.30
N ASN A 215 -17.91 3.81 3.62
CA ASN A 215 -17.96 5.04 4.42
C ASN A 215 -16.57 5.52 4.86
N ASN A 216 -15.50 5.10 4.18
CA ASN A 216 -14.13 5.42 4.54
C ASN A 216 -13.69 6.83 4.11
N TRP A 217 -14.51 7.81 4.49
CA TRP A 217 -14.36 9.22 4.16
C TRP A 217 -13.66 9.97 5.27
N TYR A 218 -12.77 10.87 4.88
CA TYR A 218 -11.98 11.67 5.81
C TYR A 218 -11.95 13.13 5.38
N MET A 219 -11.77 14.00 6.36
CA MET A 219 -11.42 15.40 6.17
C MET A 219 -9.99 15.62 6.65
N MET A 220 -9.13 16.09 5.76
CA MET A 220 -7.80 16.54 6.10
C MET A 220 -7.79 18.05 6.33
N THR A 221 -7.10 18.49 7.38
CA THR A 221 -6.80 19.92 7.59
C THR A 221 -5.33 20.19 7.31
N LEU A 222 -5.03 21.28 6.60
CA LEU A 222 -3.68 21.70 6.25
C LEU A 222 -3.48 23.19 6.53
N HIS A 223 -2.23 23.60 6.70
CA HIS A 223 -1.83 25.00 6.66
C HIS A 223 -0.49 25.20 5.95
N HIS A 224 -0.25 26.42 5.46
CA HIS A 224 1.08 26.87 5.07
C HIS A 224 1.71 27.69 6.21
N ASP A 225 2.93 27.35 6.63
CA ASP A 225 3.62 27.99 7.76
C ASP A 225 4.50 29.19 7.35
N GLY A 226 4.42 29.62 6.09
CA GLY A 226 5.29 30.62 5.48
C GLY A 226 6.48 30.03 4.73
N ASN A 227 6.86 28.78 5.03
CA ASN A 227 7.94 28.06 4.34
C ASN A 227 7.43 26.86 3.55
N ARG A 228 6.43 26.13 4.07
CA ARG A 228 5.92 24.90 3.48
C ARG A 228 4.49 24.59 3.93
N TRP A 229 3.86 23.66 3.24
CA TRP A 229 2.59 23.08 3.66
C TRP A 229 2.80 21.98 4.69
N LEU A 230 1.89 21.92 5.66
CA LEU A 230 1.83 20.92 6.72
C LEU A 230 0.41 20.41 6.89
N ILE A 231 0.28 19.11 7.12
CA ILE A 231 -0.98 18.43 7.46
C ILE A 231 -1.16 18.47 8.97
N ASP A 232 -2.26 19.05 9.43
CA ASP A 232 -2.57 19.23 10.85
C ASP A 232 -3.37 18.08 11.44
N SER A 233 -4.33 17.54 10.68
CA SER A 233 -5.18 16.44 11.12
C SER A 233 -5.79 15.70 9.93
N VAL A 234 -6.19 14.46 10.19
CA VAL A 234 -7.07 13.65 9.34
C VAL A 234 -8.17 13.10 10.23
N GLU A 235 -9.41 13.49 9.95
CA GLU A 235 -10.57 13.17 10.78
C GLU A 235 -11.57 12.34 9.98
N PHE A 236 -12.07 11.25 10.57
CA PHE A 236 -13.11 10.42 9.96
C PHE A 236 -14.42 11.22 9.83
N LEU A 237 -15.07 11.11 8.68
CA LEU A 237 -16.36 11.72 8.40
C LEU A 237 -17.47 10.67 8.49
N ASP A 238 -18.30 10.77 9.53
CA ASP A 238 -19.50 9.94 9.62
C ASP A 238 -20.58 10.44 8.67
N MET A 239 -20.62 9.86 7.47
CA MET A 239 -21.59 10.19 6.42
C MET A 239 -23.00 9.64 6.71
N LYS A 240 -23.20 8.85 7.78
CA LYS A 240 -24.53 8.28 8.09
C LYS A 240 -25.53 9.34 8.61
N GLY A 241 -25.05 10.53 8.98
CA GLY A 241 -25.87 11.64 9.47
C GLY A 241 -26.46 12.58 8.39
N GLU A 242 -25.95 12.58 7.15
CA GLU A 242 -26.33 13.57 6.13
C GLU A 242 -27.62 13.23 5.36
N LYS A 243 -28.36 12.19 5.76
CA LYS A 243 -29.56 11.72 5.03
C LYS A 243 -30.86 12.49 5.30
N ASN A 244 -30.86 13.54 6.12
CA ASN A 244 -32.10 14.22 6.54
C ASN A 244 -32.01 15.75 6.52
N GLU A 245 -31.72 16.37 5.38
CA GLU A 245 -32.13 17.76 5.13
C GLU A 245 -32.54 17.89 3.65
N GLU A 246 -33.79 17.51 3.34
CA GLU A 246 -34.53 17.96 2.16
C GLU A 246 -35.96 18.35 2.56
#